data_AF-A0A835VUN6-F1
#
_entry.id   AF-A0A835VUN6-F1
#
_cell.length_a   1.000
_cell.length_b   1.000
_cell.length_c   1.000
_cell.angle_alpha   90.00
_cell.angle_beta   90.00
_cell.angle_gamma   90.00
#
_symmetry.space_group_name_H-M   'P 1'
#
loop_
_entity.id
_entity.type
_entity.pdbx_description
1 polymer ?
#
loop_
_entity_poly.entity_id
_entity_poly.type
_entity_poly.pdbx_seq_one_letter_code
_entity_poly.pdbx_strand_id
1 'polypeptide(L)'
;MVGGWFLPGTAVWRPGRPGLVWGGTFGRSHGPGRGAGGRRYAGQQYLGFQRLTLVPIQAKLIGASLLSAEEAAWVDGYHQEVWEAVSPRMQDQPELLAWLRHNTRPLKEQLMAAA
;
A
#
# COMPACT_ATOMS: atom_id res chain seq x y z
N MET A 1 4.05 49.18 10.91
CA MET A 1 4.34 47.96 10.14
C MET A 1 3.54 46.82 10.75
N VAL A 2 2.43 46.43 10.12
CA VAL A 2 1.54 45.38 10.66
C VAL A 2 1.94 44.06 10.01
N GLY A 3 2.30 43.07 10.83
CA GLY A 3 2.72 41.74 10.40
C GLY A 3 1.57 40.94 9.80
N GLY A 4 1.84 40.31 8.65
CA GLY A 4 0.96 39.33 8.02
C GLY A 4 1.51 37.92 8.22
N TRP A 5 0.86 37.13 9.06
CA TRP A 5 1.12 35.72 9.24
C TRP A 5 0.56 34.96 8.03
N PHE A 6 1.44 34.44 7.17
CA PHE A 6 1.03 33.56 6.08
C PHE A 6 0.61 32.21 6.67
N LEU A 7 -0.67 31.87 6.56
CA LEU A 7 -1.20 30.57 6.96
C LEU A 7 -0.90 29.50 5.88
N PRO A 8 -0.60 28.25 6.28
CA PRO A 8 -0.45 27.13 5.35
C PRO A 8 -1.74 26.88 4.57
N GLY A 9 -1.65 26.68 3.25
CA GLY A 9 -2.78 26.33 2.38
C GLY A 9 -3.34 27.46 1.50
N THR A 10 -2.73 28.65 1.51
CA THR A 10 -3.20 29.77 0.68
C THR A 10 -2.56 29.73 -0.71
N ALA A 11 -3.36 29.53 -1.76
CA ALA A 11 -2.92 29.73 -3.14
C ALA A 11 -2.82 31.23 -3.43
N VAL A 12 -1.63 31.72 -3.76
CA VAL A 12 -1.41 33.11 -4.17
C VAL A 12 -1.32 33.17 -5.69
N TRP A 13 -2.30 33.82 -6.32
CA TRP A 13 -2.27 34.10 -7.75
C TRP A 13 -1.49 35.39 -8.00
N ARG A 14 -0.42 35.33 -8.83
CA ARG A 14 0.28 36.51 -9.35
C ARG A 14 0.05 36.63 -10.87
N PRO A 15 -0.43 37.78 -11.37
CA PRO A 15 -0.56 38.00 -12.80
C PRO A 15 0.82 38.01 -13.47
N GLY A 16 0.97 37.28 -14.58
CA GLY A 16 2.16 37.34 -15.46
C GLY A 16 3.11 36.13 -15.44
N ARG A 17 2.82 35.05 -14.72
CA ARG A 17 3.56 33.78 -14.83
C ARG A 17 2.59 32.59 -14.91
N PRO A 18 2.54 31.85 -16.04
CA PRO A 18 1.77 30.61 -16.10
C PRO A 18 2.54 29.53 -15.31
N GLY A 19 2.07 29.23 -14.10
CA GLY A 19 2.60 28.14 -13.29
C GLY A 19 2.05 28.16 -11.86
N LEU A 20 1.40 27.08 -11.44
CA LEU A 20 1.09 26.84 -10.03
C LEU A 20 2.41 26.50 -9.32
N VAL A 21 2.82 27.31 -8.35
CA VAL A 21 3.89 26.93 -7.42
C VAL A 21 3.24 26.36 -6.17
N TRP A 22 3.31 25.04 -6.02
CA TRP A 22 2.91 24.37 -4.77
C TRP A 22 4.07 24.45 -3.77
N GLY A 23 4.05 25.48 -2.92
CA GLY A 23 4.98 25.63 -1.82
C GLY A 23 4.55 24.76 -0.63
N GLY A 24 4.92 23.48 -0.65
CA GLY A 24 4.74 22.58 0.49
C GLY A 24 6.07 22.32 1.19
N THR A 25 6.22 22.84 2.41
CA THR A 25 7.16 22.26 3.38
C THR A 25 6.63 20.87 3.70
N PHE A 26 7.26 19.81 3.17
CA PHE A 26 6.92 18.45 3.55
C PHE A 26 7.27 18.29 5.04
N GLY A 27 6.24 18.31 5.88
CA GLY A 27 6.35 18.18 7.32
C GLY A 27 7.04 16.88 7.68
N ARG A 28 8.19 16.98 8.32
CA ARG A 28 8.90 15.89 8.99
C ARG A 28 8.03 15.41 10.15
N SER A 29 7.17 14.42 9.92
CA SER A 29 6.44 13.76 11.00
C SER A 29 7.42 12.89 11.79
N HIS A 30 7.91 13.42 12.92
CA HIS A 30 8.51 12.61 13.97
C HIS A 30 7.37 11.98 14.79
N GLY A 31 6.79 10.90 14.27
CA GLY A 31 6.06 9.90 15.06
C GLY A 31 6.92 8.64 15.15
N PRO A 32 6.98 7.92 16.29
CA PRO A 32 7.66 6.64 16.36
C PRO A 32 6.76 5.58 15.71
N GLY A 33 6.82 5.49 14.38
CA GLY A 33 6.03 4.55 13.60
C GLY A 33 6.84 4.08 12.39
N ARG A 34 7.42 2.87 12.52
CA ARG A 34 8.06 2.02 11.50
C ARG A 34 8.74 2.78 10.35
N GLY A 35 10.07 2.90 10.44
CA GLY A 35 10.90 3.46 9.38
C GLY A 35 10.59 2.79 8.04
N ALA A 36 9.97 3.54 7.12
CA ALA A 36 10.03 3.24 5.70
C ALA A 36 11.49 3.40 5.28
N GLY A 37 12.27 2.32 5.39
CA GLY A 37 13.64 2.26 4.91
C GLY A 37 13.65 2.49 3.41
N GLY A 38 13.83 3.74 2.98
CA GLY A 38 14.08 4.05 1.58
C GLY A 38 15.29 3.27 1.13
N ARG A 39 15.12 2.38 0.14
CA ARG A 39 16.23 1.60 -0.42
C ARG A 39 17.25 2.58 -1.00
N ARG A 40 18.48 2.52 -0.48
CA ARG A 40 19.60 3.36 -0.94
C ARG A 40 20.41 2.59 -1.97
N TYR A 41 20.60 3.18 -3.13
CA TYR A 41 21.48 2.64 -4.15
C TYR A 41 22.47 3.74 -4.56
N ALA A 42 23.76 3.43 -4.58
CA ALA A 42 24.84 4.39 -4.86
C ALA A 42 24.75 5.72 -4.07
N GLY A 43 24.28 5.67 -2.82
CA GLY A 43 24.13 6.85 -1.95
C GLY A 43 22.88 7.70 -2.21
N GLN A 44 22.08 7.37 -3.22
CA GLN A 44 20.82 8.06 -3.52
C GLN A 44 19.63 7.31 -2.93
N GLN A 45 18.61 8.07 -2.49
CA GLN A 45 17.37 7.51 -1.96
C GLN A 45 16.38 7.31 -3.11
N TYR A 46 15.82 6.11 -3.21
CA TYR A 46 14.81 5.77 -4.21
C TYR A 46 13.44 5.62 -3.56
N LEU A 47 12.41 6.05 -4.29
CA LEU A 47 11.02 5.87 -3.90
C LEU A 47 10.56 4.43 -4.18
N GLY A 48 9.65 3.94 -3.35
CA GLY A 48 8.98 2.66 -3.54
C GLY A 48 7.54 2.84 -4.01
N PHE A 49 6.94 1.75 -4.48
CA PHE A 49 5.51 1.71 -4.78
C PHE A 49 4.75 1.18 -3.57
N GLN A 50 3.59 1.77 -3.30
CA GLN A 50 2.61 1.24 -2.37
C GLN A 50 1.43 0.67 -3.17
N ARG A 51 0.94 -0.49 -2.74
CA ARG A 51 -0.23 -1.12 -3.35
C ARG A 51 -1.49 -0.35 -2.94
N LEU A 52 -2.29 0.05 -3.93
CA LEU A 52 -3.59 0.70 -3.69
C LEU A 52 -4.74 -0.31 -3.66
N THR A 53 -4.68 -1.31 -4.54
CA THR A 53 -5.67 -2.37 -4.65
C THR A 53 -5.29 -3.56 -3.77
N LEU A 54 -6.14 -3.85 -2.79
CA LEU A 54 -6.00 -4.97 -1.87
C LEU A 54 -7.11 -5.99 -2.12
N VAL A 55 -6.88 -6.87 -3.10
CA VAL A 55 -7.81 -7.93 -3.51
C VAL A 55 -6.99 -9.22 -3.63
N PRO A 56 -7.47 -10.35 -3.09
CA PRO A 56 -6.70 -11.59 -3.14
C PRO A 56 -6.41 -12.02 -4.59
N ILE A 57 -5.18 -12.45 -4.85
CA ILE A 57 -4.79 -13.06 -6.13
C ILE A 57 -5.39 -14.48 -6.20
N GLN A 58 -6.04 -14.82 -7.31
CA GLN A 58 -6.71 -16.10 -7.47
C GLN A 58 -5.71 -17.26 -7.72
N ALA A 59 -5.54 -18.14 -6.73
CA ALA A 59 -4.59 -19.26 -6.81
C ALA A 59 -4.84 -20.25 -7.95
N LYS A 60 -6.11 -20.45 -8.37
CA LYS A 60 -6.47 -21.37 -9.48
C LYS A 60 -5.87 -20.97 -10.83
N LEU A 61 -5.49 -19.69 -10.99
CA LEU A 61 -4.88 -19.17 -12.21
C LEU A 61 -3.35 -19.11 -12.13
N ILE A 62 -2.77 -19.52 -10.98
CA ILE A 62 -1.33 -19.50 -10.76
C ILE A 62 -0.78 -20.87 -11.16
N GLY A 63 0.13 -20.89 -12.13
CA GLY A 63 0.92 -22.07 -12.44
C GLY A 63 1.93 -22.33 -11.33
N ALA A 64 1.56 -23.11 -10.32
CA ALA A 64 2.37 -23.35 -9.12
C ALA A 64 3.77 -23.94 -9.42
N SER A 65 3.91 -24.70 -10.51
CA SER A 65 5.20 -25.24 -10.96
C SER A 65 6.16 -24.19 -11.52
N LEU A 66 5.65 -22.99 -11.83
CA LEU A 66 6.44 -21.87 -12.35
C LEU A 66 6.93 -20.93 -11.25
N LEU A 67 6.42 -21.06 -10.02
CA LEU A 67 6.79 -20.20 -8.90
C LEU A 67 8.02 -20.73 -8.17
N SER A 68 8.94 -19.82 -7.89
CA SER A 68 9.98 -20.02 -6.89
C SER A 68 9.39 -19.97 -5.46
N ALA A 69 10.16 -20.48 -4.50
CA ALA A 69 9.76 -20.42 -3.09
C ALA A 69 9.61 -18.98 -2.57
N GLU A 70 10.43 -18.05 -3.06
CA GLU A 70 10.36 -16.64 -2.69
C GLU A 70 9.09 -15.98 -3.24
N GLU A 71 8.71 -16.26 -4.48
CA GLU A 71 7.49 -15.74 -5.09
C GLU A 71 6.23 -16.31 -4.39
N ALA A 72 6.24 -17.59 -4.05
CA ALA A 72 5.16 -18.19 -3.26
C ALA A 72 5.02 -17.51 -1.89
N ALA A 73 6.13 -17.30 -1.18
CA ALA A 73 6.13 -16.58 0.09
C ALA A 73 5.68 -15.12 -0.06
N TRP A 74 6.00 -14.47 -1.18
CA TRP A 74 5.51 -13.12 -1.48
C TRP A 74 3.99 -13.08 -1.67
N VAL A 75 3.40 -14.07 -2.36
CA VAL A 75 1.94 -14.18 -2.51
C VAL A 75 1.28 -14.37 -1.15
N ASP A 76 1.82 -15.26 -0.32
CA ASP A 76 1.29 -15.51 1.03
C ASP A 76 1.34 -14.25 1.90
N GLY A 77 2.46 -13.51 1.86
CA GLY A 77 2.59 -12.22 2.54
C GLY A 77 1.62 -11.16 2.01
N TYR A 78 1.37 -11.13 0.70
CA TYR A 78 0.37 -10.23 0.11
C TYR A 78 -1.05 -10.58 0.57
N HIS A 79 -1.42 -11.86 0.57
CA HIS A 79 -2.73 -12.31 1.06
C HIS A 79 -2.94 -11.97 2.53
N GLN A 80 -1.90 -12.04 3.36
CA GLN A 80 -1.96 -11.58 4.74
C GLN A 80 -2.23 -10.06 4.84
N GLU A 81 -1.53 -9.24 4.05
CA GLU A 81 -1.77 -7.78 4.02
C GLU A 81 -3.22 -7.46 3.59
N VAL A 82 -3.74 -8.19 2.60
CA VAL A 82 -5.14 -8.06 2.16
C VAL A 82 -6.11 -8.43 3.29
N TRP A 83 -5.87 -9.53 4.00
CA TRP A 83 -6.70 -9.94 5.13
C TRP A 83 -6.72 -8.87 6.22
N GLU A 84 -5.56 -8.38 6.64
CA GLU A 84 -5.44 -7.38 7.71
C GLU A 84 -6.13 -6.05 7.36
N ALA A 85 -6.02 -5.61 6.10
CA ALA A 85 -6.60 -4.34 5.67
C ALA A 85 -8.12 -4.42 5.41
N VAL A 86 -8.61 -5.55 4.91
CA VAL A 86 -9.98 -5.68 4.41
C VAL A 86 -10.92 -6.33 5.43
N SER A 87 -10.45 -7.31 6.21
CA SER A 87 -11.30 -8.04 7.18
C SER A 87 -12.06 -7.14 8.18
N PRO A 88 -11.49 -6.04 8.72
CA PRO A 88 -12.20 -5.22 9.69
C PRO A 88 -13.42 -4.50 9.11
N ARG A 89 -13.46 -4.32 7.78
CA ARG A 89 -14.55 -3.62 7.06
C ARG A 89 -15.71 -4.55 6.69
N MET A 90 -15.56 -5.86 6.90
CA MET A 90 -16.51 -6.88 6.48
C MET A 90 -17.10 -7.66 7.67
N GLN A 91 -16.97 -7.13 8.89
CA GLN A 91 -17.45 -7.79 10.11
C GLN A 91 -18.96 -8.04 10.11
N ASP A 92 -19.73 -7.15 9.46
CA ASP A 92 -21.18 -7.26 9.37
C ASP A 92 -21.66 -8.23 8.27
N GLN A 93 -20.73 -8.83 7.50
CA GLN A 93 -21.02 -9.74 6.37
C GLN A 93 -20.24 -11.06 6.55
N PRO A 94 -20.75 -11.99 7.37
CA PRO A 94 -20.03 -13.22 7.74
C PRO A 94 -19.73 -14.11 6.53
N GLU A 95 -20.62 -14.16 5.53
CA GLU A 95 -20.38 -14.91 4.29
C GLU A 95 -19.22 -14.33 3.48
N LEU A 96 -19.11 -13.00 3.40
CA LEU A 96 -18.06 -12.32 2.67
C LEU A 96 -16.72 -12.44 3.40
N LEU A 97 -16.73 -12.35 4.73
CA LEU A 97 -15.54 -12.56 5.56
C LEU A 97 -15.01 -14.00 5.44
N ALA A 98 -15.92 -14.99 5.40
CA ALA A 98 -15.55 -16.39 5.17
C ALA A 98 -14.96 -16.59 3.77
N TRP A 99 -15.55 -15.97 2.75
CA TRP A 99 -15.00 -15.96 1.39
C TRP A 99 -13.61 -15.32 1.35
N LEU A 100 -13.42 -14.17 2.00
CA LEU A 100 -12.13 -13.49 2.05
C LEU A 100 -11.08 -14.39 2.69
N ARG A 101 -11.40 -15.00 3.83
CA ARG A 101 -10.50 -15.93 4.53
C ARG A 101 -10.15 -17.14 3.69
N HIS A 102 -11.07 -17.62 2.86
CA HIS A 102 -10.78 -18.70 1.91
C HIS A 102 -9.74 -18.28 0.87
N ASN A 103 -9.91 -17.09 0.30
CA ASN A 103 -9.07 -16.58 -0.78
C ASN A 103 -7.77 -15.91 -0.32
N THR A 104 -7.57 -15.71 0.98
CA THR A 104 -6.31 -15.20 1.57
C THR A 104 -5.53 -16.26 2.37
N ARG A 105 -5.90 -17.54 2.26
CA ARG A 105 -5.14 -18.65 2.85
C ARG A 105 -3.79 -18.84 2.13
N PRO A 106 -2.81 -19.47 2.79
CA PRO A 106 -1.54 -19.81 2.15
C PRO A 106 -1.75 -20.54 0.82
N LEU A 107 -0.98 -20.18 -0.19
CA LEU A 107 -1.13 -20.66 -1.57
C LEU A 107 -1.09 -22.19 -1.65
N LYS A 108 -0.22 -22.82 -0.86
CA LYS A 108 -0.12 -24.28 -0.77
C LYS A 108 -1.45 -24.93 -0.34
N GLU A 109 -2.14 -24.35 0.63
CA GLU A 109 -3.44 -24.87 1.10
C GLU A 109 -4.52 -24.72 0.04
N GLN A 110 -4.53 -23.57 -0.66
CA GLN A 110 -5.49 -23.28 -1.71
C GLN A 110 -5.37 -24.23 -2.90
N LEU A 111 -4.13 -24.57 -3.28
CA LEU A 111 -3.85 -25.50 -4.37
C LEU A 111 -4.21 -26.95 -4.00
N MET A 112 -3.97 -27.36 -2.76
CA MET A 112 -4.35 -28.71 -2.29
C MET A 112 -5.87 -28.88 -2.16
N ALA A 113 -6.60 -27.82 -1.80
CA ALA A 113 -8.07 -27.86 -1.72
C ALA A 113 -8.77 -27.83 -3.10
N ALA A 114 -8.03 -27.52 -4.17
CA ALA A 114 -8.54 -27.43 -5.54
C ALA A 114 -8.17 -28.67 -6.39
N ALA A 115 -7.35 -29.57 -5.87
CA ALA A 115 -6.97 -30.85 -6.48
C ALA A 115 -7.94 -31.96 -6.06
#